data_AF-A0A937VA54-F1
#
_entry.id   AF-A0A937VA54-F1
#
_cell.length_a   1.000
_cell.length_b   1.000
_cell.length_c   1.000
_cell.angle_alpha   90.00
_cell.angle_beta   90.00
_cell.angle_gamma   90.00
#
_symmetry.space_group_name_H-M   'P 1'
#
loop_
_entity.id
_entity.type
_entity.pdbx_description
1 polymer ?
#
loop_
_entity_poly.entity_id
_entity_poly.type
_entity_poly.pdbx_seq_one_letter_code
_entity_poly.pdbx_strand_id
1 'polypeptide(L)'
;LIWRPIVLRLGYRRTWIIAALTFIPGLLLTGLARDFASGLIGTLLICPGLAGSMIMPFPVISEVIDEDARREGGYRREGIFFGMNGGITKLAFSAQGILFASIMSGAGYVAGQAVQSASAVNGIRFLIGGTPILASLIIVVCMWRYPLGRANQR
;
A
#
# COMPACT_ATOMS: atom_id res chain seq x y z
N LEU A 1 14.14 13.28 -3.10
CA LEU A 1 12.81 12.68 -2.82
C LEU A 1 12.20 13.36 -1.62
N ILE A 2 11.00 13.93 -1.75
CA ILE A 2 10.28 14.70 -0.70
C ILE A 2 10.12 13.91 0.61
N TRP A 3 10.12 12.58 0.53
CA TRP A 3 10.03 11.67 1.67
C TRP A 3 11.31 11.59 2.52
N ARG A 4 12.49 11.86 1.95
CA ARG A 4 13.77 11.80 2.68
C ARG A 4 13.80 12.70 3.93
N PRO A 5 13.49 14.01 3.85
CA PRO A 5 13.46 14.86 5.04
C PRO A 5 12.37 14.45 6.05
N ILE A 6 11.26 13.90 5.57
CA ILE A 6 10.14 13.44 6.42
C ILE A 6 10.58 12.22 7.24
N VAL A 7 11.18 11.21 6.59
CA VAL A 7 11.76 10.03 7.25
C VAL A 7 12.76 10.44 8.33
N LEU A 8 13.68 11.35 7.99
CA LEU A 8 14.71 11.82 8.92
C LEU A 8 14.14 12.58 10.13
N ARG A 9 12.96 13.18 10.04
CA ARG A 9 12.33 13.92 11.16
C ARG A 9 11.37 13.06 11.97
N LEU A 10 10.56 12.22 11.31
CA LEU A 10 9.43 11.52 11.95
C LEU A 10 9.70 10.03 12.21
N GLY A 11 10.80 9.48 11.68
CA GLY A 11 11.08 8.05 11.73
C GLY A 11 10.21 7.24 10.79
N TYR A 12 10.51 5.94 10.67
CA TYR A 12 9.86 5.09 9.66
C TYR A 12 8.38 4.87 9.95
N ARG A 13 8.01 4.61 11.21
CA ARG A 13 6.62 4.39 11.65
C ARG A 13 5.66 5.49 11.20
N ARG A 14 5.93 6.73 11.61
CA ARG A 14 5.06 7.87 11.29
C ARG A 14 5.08 8.20 9.80
N THR A 15 6.22 8.03 9.14
CA THR A 15 6.31 8.32 7.71
C THR A 15 5.47 7.38 6.88
N TRP A 16 5.44 6.08 7.22
CA TRP A 16 4.59 5.13 6.49
C TRP A 16 3.10 5.38 6.73
N ILE A 17 2.71 5.72 7.96
CA ILE A 17 1.32 6.13 8.26
C ILE A 17 0.93 7.36 7.42
N ILE A 18 1.78 8.38 7.38
CA ILE A 18 1.50 9.59 6.58
C ILE A 18 1.41 9.25 5.09
N ALA A 19 2.34 8.45 4.56
CA ALA A 19 2.31 8.02 3.16
C ALA A 19 1.05 7.22 2.81
N ALA A 20 0.59 6.33 3.70
CA ALA A 20 -0.65 5.58 3.50
C ALA A 20 -1.88 6.50 3.57
N LEU A 21 -1.90 7.48 4.48
CA LEU A 21 -3.02 8.42 4.61
C LEU A 21 -3.09 9.42 3.44
N THR A 22 -1.95 9.90 2.92
CA THR A 22 -1.94 10.78 1.75
C THR A 22 -2.40 10.07 0.48
N PHE A 23 -2.42 8.74 0.49
CA PHE A 23 -2.90 7.92 -0.61
C PHE A 23 -4.44 7.93 -0.73
N ILE A 24 -5.14 7.99 0.41
CA ILE A 24 -6.59 7.79 0.50
C ILE A 24 -7.42 8.84 -0.28
N PRO A 25 -7.14 10.16 -0.19
CA PRO A 25 -7.95 11.17 -0.90
C PRO A 25 -7.94 10.99 -2.42
N GLY A 26 -6.78 10.67 -3.00
CA GLY A 26 -6.64 10.42 -4.43
C GLY A 26 -7.40 9.15 -4.85
N LEU A 27 -7.29 8.07 -4.07
CA LEU A 27 -8.02 6.82 -4.33
C LEU A 27 -9.55 7.00 -4.22
N LEU A 28 -10.02 7.79 -3.25
CA LEU A 28 -11.44 8.11 -3.11
C LEU A 28 -11.93 8.91 -4.32
N LEU A 29 -11.18 9.93 -4.74
CA LEU A 29 -11.56 10.75 -5.88
C LEU A 29 -11.58 9.95 -7.18
N THR A 30 -10.57 9.12 -7.43
CA THR A 30 -10.52 8.25 -8.63
C THR A 30 -11.59 7.18 -8.58
N GLY A 31 -11.86 6.57 -7.42
CA GLY A 31 -12.91 5.55 -7.27
C GLY A 31 -14.32 6.10 -7.48
N LEU A 32 -14.55 7.39 -7.20
CA LEU A 32 -15.85 8.06 -7.40
C LEU A 32 -15.92 8.90 -8.68
N ALA A 33 -14.85 8.95 -9.47
CA ALA A 33 -14.75 9.77 -10.67
C ALA A 33 -15.85 9.42 -11.68
N ARG A 34 -16.50 10.47 -12.22
CA ARG A 34 -17.54 10.36 -13.25
C ARG A 34 -17.15 11.03 -14.56
N ASP A 35 -16.05 11.76 -14.56
CA ASP A 35 -15.55 12.57 -15.66
C ASP A 35 -14.02 12.50 -15.71
N PHE A 36 -13.45 12.94 -16.83
CA PHE A 36 -12.01 12.89 -17.05
C PHE A 36 -11.22 13.75 -16.06
N ALA A 37 -11.74 14.94 -15.70
CA ALA A 37 -11.03 15.85 -14.82
C ALA A 37 -10.92 15.30 -13.39
N SER A 38 -12.01 14.76 -12.84
CA SER A 38 -11.98 14.11 -11.51
C SER A 38 -11.05 12.90 -11.49
N GLY A 39 -11.04 12.08 -12.56
CA GLY A 39 -10.11 10.96 -12.70
C GLY A 39 -8.64 11.38 -12.78
N LEU A 40 -8.34 12.45 -13.54
CA LEU A 40 -6.99 12.99 -13.67
C LEU A 40 -6.48 13.56 -12.34
N ILE A 41 -7.29 14.40 -11.68
CA ILE A 41 -6.94 15.00 -10.38
C ILE A 41 -6.74 13.90 -9.34
N GLY A 42 -7.62 12.90 -9.28
CA GLY A 42 -7.49 11.77 -8.37
C GLY A 42 -6.17 11.01 -8.58
N THR A 43 -5.81 10.74 -9.82
CA THR A 43 -4.55 10.06 -10.17
C THR A 43 -3.32 10.88 -9.80
N LEU A 44 -3.35 12.20 -9.97
CA LEU A 44 -2.25 13.08 -9.53
C LEU A 44 -2.09 13.09 -8.00
N LEU A 45 -3.20 13.04 -7.26
CA LEU A 45 -3.19 13.00 -5.79
C LEU A 45 -2.71 11.66 -5.23
N ILE A 46 -2.83 10.57 -5.98
CA ILE A 46 -2.32 9.23 -5.63
C ILE A 46 -0.78 9.22 -5.61
N CYS A 47 -0.12 9.93 -6.54
CA CYS A 47 1.34 9.91 -6.73
C CYS A 47 2.19 10.08 -5.45
N PRO A 48 2.00 11.10 -4.60
CA PRO A 48 2.82 11.28 -3.41
C PRO A 48 2.69 10.10 -2.43
N GLY A 49 1.47 9.63 -2.16
CA GLY A 49 1.21 8.50 -1.27
C GLY A 49 1.77 7.18 -1.81
N LEU A 50 1.68 6.96 -3.13
CA LEU A 50 2.29 5.82 -3.81
C LEU A 50 3.80 5.81 -3.61
N ALA A 51 4.45 6.95 -3.92
CA ALA A 51 5.88 7.08 -3.83
C ALA A 51 6.40 6.82 -2.40
N GLY A 52 5.68 7.32 -1.38
CA GLY A 52 6.03 7.05 0.02
C GLY A 52 5.88 5.57 0.35
N SER A 53 4.73 5.00 0.01
CA SER A 53 4.41 3.59 0.31
C SER A 53 5.28 2.58 -0.43
N MET A 54 5.85 2.92 -1.59
CA MET A 54 6.83 2.09 -2.29
C MET A 54 8.22 2.11 -1.66
N ILE A 55 8.60 3.22 -1.02
CA ILE A 55 9.94 3.38 -0.42
C ILE A 55 9.99 2.81 1.00
N MET A 56 8.91 2.94 1.78
CA MET A 56 8.88 2.62 3.21
C MET A 56 9.12 1.15 3.61
N PRO A 57 8.75 0.12 2.82
CA PRO A 57 8.96 -1.27 3.21
C PRO A 57 10.44 -1.62 3.43
N PHE A 58 11.33 -1.13 2.57
CA PHE A 58 12.76 -1.43 2.64
C PHE A 58 13.43 -0.97 3.95
N PRO A 59 13.35 0.31 4.37
CA PRO A 59 13.97 0.75 5.61
C PRO A 59 13.32 0.12 6.85
N VAL A 60 12.01 -0.21 6.81
CA VAL A 60 11.35 -0.89 7.93
C VAL A 60 11.85 -2.33 8.06
N ILE A 61 12.01 -3.06 6.95
CA ILE A 61 12.61 -4.39 6.96
C ILE A 61 14.05 -4.32 7.48
N SER A 62 14.83 -3.34 7.04
CA SER A 62 16.20 -3.12 7.56
C SER A 62 16.21 -2.85 9.07
N GLU A 63 15.30 -2.03 9.60
CA GLU A 63 15.18 -1.77 11.05
C GLU A 63 14.86 -3.05 11.83
N VAL A 64 14.00 -3.92 11.29
CA VAL A 64 13.71 -5.23 11.90
C VAL A 64 14.94 -6.14 11.86
N ILE A 65 15.66 -6.18 10.74
CA ILE A 65 16.89 -6.98 10.59
C ILE A 65 17.96 -6.54 11.59
N ASP A 66 18.16 -5.23 11.75
CA ASP A 66 19.17 -4.72 12.66
C ASP A 66 18.81 -5.02 14.13
N GLU A 67 17.52 -4.93 14.50
CA GLU A 67 17.05 -5.33 15.83
C GLU A 67 17.14 -6.84 16.06
N ASP A 68 16.86 -7.66 15.04
CA ASP A 68 17.04 -9.12 15.09
C ASP A 68 18.52 -9.48 15.29
N ALA A 69 19.41 -8.91 14.48
CA ALA A 69 20.84 -9.11 14.61
C ALA A 69 21.35 -8.68 16.00
N ARG A 70 20.82 -7.60 16.58
CA ARG A 70 21.16 -7.17 17.95
C ARG A 70 20.77 -8.20 19.01
N ARG A 71 19.63 -8.87 18.84
CA ARG A 71 19.14 -9.91 19.77
C ARG A 71 19.88 -11.23 19.60
N GLU A 72 20.28 -11.55 18.38
CA GLU A 72 20.93 -12.81 17.99
C GLU A 72 22.47 -12.72 18.02
N GLY A 73 23.05 -11.81 18.83
CA GLY A 73 24.49 -11.73 19.03
C GLY A 73 25.30 -11.26 17.81
N GLY A 74 24.69 -10.50 16.91
CA GLY A 74 25.32 -9.92 15.71
C GLY A 74 25.17 -10.75 14.44
N TYR A 75 24.50 -11.90 14.49
CA TYR A 75 24.26 -12.73 13.30
C TYR A 75 23.26 -12.07 12.34
N ARG A 76 23.68 -11.73 11.13
CA ARG A 76 22.83 -11.03 10.14
C ARG A 76 22.06 -12.03 9.27
N ARG A 77 20.73 -12.02 9.38
CA ARG A 77 19.80 -12.91 8.65
C ARG A 77 19.11 -12.23 7.46
N GLU A 78 19.78 -11.28 6.80
CA GLU A 78 19.21 -10.44 5.72
C GLU A 78 18.49 -11.25 4.64
N GLY A 79 19.11 -12.34 4.18
CA GLY A 79 18.54 -13.20 3.14
C GLY A 79 17.19 -13.82 3.51
N ILE A 80 16.97 -14.14 4.79
CA ILE A 80 15.69 -14.71 5.27
C ILE A 80 14.59 -13.65 5.24
N PHE A 81 14.87 -12.45 5.76
CA PHE A 81 13.89 -11.37 5.80
C PHE A 81 13.51 -10.88 4.40
N PHE A 82 14.49 -10.63 3.52
CA PHE A 82 14.21 -10.24 2.14
C PHE A 82 13.58 -11.38 1.32
N GLY A 83 13.98 -12.63 1.56
CA GLY A 83 13.36 -13.81 0.96
C GLY A 83 11.89 -13.95 1.35
N MET A 84 11.57 -13.78 2.64
CA MET A 84 10.19 -13.81 3.14
C MET A 84 9.36 -12.66 2.55
N ASN A 85 9.88 -11.43 2.53
CA ASN A 85 9.19 -10.29 1.91
C ASN A 85 8.89 -10.55 0.41
N GLY A 86 9.87 -11.08 -0.33
CA GLY A 86 9.69 -11.45 -1.73
C GLY A 86 8.66 -12.57 -1.92
N GLY A 87 8.68 -13.59 -1.06
CA GLY A 87 7.71 -14.68 -1.07
C GLY A 87 6.28 -14.20 -0.81
N ILE A 88 6.08 -13.39 0.24
CA ILE A 88 4.77 -12.79 0.57
C ILE A 88 4.28 -11.91 -0.56
N THR A 89 5.14 -11.10 -1.16
CA THR A 89 4.77 -10.21 -2.28
C THR A 89 4.26 -11.01 -3.48
N LYS A 90 4.91 -12.13 -3.82
CA LYS A 90 4.44 -13.01 -4.91
C LYS A 90 3.07 -13.61 -4.62
N LEU A 91 2.85 -14.09 -3.39
CA LEU A 91 1.54 -14.60 -2.96
C LEU A 91 0.47 -13.51 -3.00
N ALA A 92 0.81 -12.28 -2.60
CA ALA A 92 -0.10 -11.14 -2.65
C ALA A 92 -0.54 -10.82 -4.09
N PHE A 93 0.36 -10.89 -5.08
CA PHE A 93 -0.02 -10.74 -6.49
C PHE A 93 -0.98 -11.83 -6.98
N SER A 94 -0.75 -13.08 -6.59
CA SER A 94 -1.68 -14.18 -6.91
C SER A 94 -3.06 -13.95 -6.27
N ALA A 95 -3.09 -13.55 -4.99
CA ALA A 95 -4.33 -13.23 -4.28
C ALA A 95 -5.06 -12.03 -4.91
N GLN A 96 -4.32 -11.01 -5.36
CA GLN A 96 -4.87 -9.87 -6.10
C GLN A 96 -5.57 -10.31 -7.39
N GLY A 97 -4.97 -11.24 -8.13
CA GLY A 97 -5.58 -11.80 -9.35
C GLY A 97 -6.90 -12.51 -9.07
N ILE A 98 -6.97 -13.31 -8.01
CA ILE A 98 -8.20 -13.98 -7.56
C ILE A 98 -9.26 -12.93 -7.17
N LEU A 99 -8.89 -11.95 -6.35
CA LEU A 99 -9.80 -10.87 -5.95
C LEU A 99 -10.38 -10.13 -7.16
N PHE A 100 -9.52 -9.78 -8.13
CA PHE A 100 -9.93 -9.14 -9.36
C PHE A 100 -10.94 -10.00 -10.13
N ALA A 101 -10.63 -11.28 -10.36
CA ALA A 101 -11.50 -12.19 -11.09
C ALA A 101 -12.85 -12.41 -10.39
N SER A 102 -12.86 -12.54 -9.06
CA SER A 102 -14.06 -12.71 -8.25
C SER A 102 -14.98 -11.48 -8.32
N ILE A 103 -14.41 -10.28 -8.19
CA ILE A 103 -15.21 -9.05 -8.23
C ILE A 103 -15.74 -8.78 -9.64
N MET A 104 -14.92 -8.97 -10.68
CA MET A 104 -15.34 -8.74 -12.05
C MET A 104 -16.45 -9.71 -12.47
N SER A 105 -16.30 -11.00 -12.14
CA SER A 105 -17.32 -12.02 -12.40
C SER A 105 -18.60 -11.76 -11.60
N GLY A 106 -18.48 -11.47 -10.30
CA GLY A 106 -19.60 -11.20 -9.41
C GLY A 106 -20.36 -9.91 -9.74
N ALA A 107 -19.67 -8.90 -10.27
CA ALA A 107 -20.28 -7.65 -10.72
C ALA A 107 -20.95 -7.76 -12.10
N GLY A 108 -20.80 -8.90 -12.79
CA GLY A 108 -21.38 -9.15 -14.10
C GLY A 108 -20.67 -8.39 -15.23
N TYR A 109 -19.35 -8.25 -15.14
CA TYR A 109 -18.55 -7.65 -16.21
C TYR A 109 -18.56 -8.53 -17.47
N VAL A 110 -18.81 -7.94 -18.63
CA VAL A 110 -18.82 -8.64 -19.92
C VAL A 110 -17.79 -8.02 -20.86
N ALA A 111 -16.72 -8.75 -21.15
CA ALA A 111 -15.68 -8.26 -22.05
C ALA A 111 -16.22 -7.94 -23.45
N GLY A 112 -15.79 -6.81 -24.03
CA GLY A 112 -16.14 -6.40 -25.39
C GLY A 112 -17.50 -5.70 -25.55
N GLN A 113 -18.32 -5.61 -24.49
CA GLN A 113 -19.54 -4.80 -24.53
C GLN A 113 -19.23 -3.30 -24.48
N ALA A 114 -19.85 -2.52 -25.36
CA ALA A 114 -19.66 -1.07 -25.44
C ALA A 114 -20.19 -0.35 -24.19
N VAL A 115 -21.24 -0.87 -23.56
CA VAL A 115 -21.82 -0.34 -22.33
C VAL A 115 -21.91 -1.47 -21.30
N GLN A 116 -21.31 -1.25 -20.13
CA GLN A 116 -21.36 -2.18 -19.00
C GLN A 116 -22.56 -1.88 -18.10
N SER A 117 -22.99 -2.90 -17.34
CA SER A 117 -23.99 -2.70 -16.29
C SER A 117 -23.48 -1.75 -15.20
N ALA A 118 -24.39 -1.06 -14.51
CA ALA A 118 -24.01 -0.20 -13.38
C ALA A 118 -23.28 -0.98 -12.26
N SER A 119 -23.63 -2.26 -12.09
CA SER A 119 -22.96 -3.17 -11.16
C SER A 119 -21.50 -3.39 -11.54
N ALA A 120 -21.21 -3.70 -12.81
CA ALA A 120 -19.85 -3.90 -13.31
C ALA A 120 -18.99 -2.64 -13.16
N VAL A 121 -19.55 -1.46 -13.47
CA VAL A 121 -18.86 -0.17 -13.26
C VAL A 121 -18.52 0.06 -11.78
N ASN A 122 -19.46 -0.24 -10.87
CA ASN A 122 -19.21 -0.13 -9.43
C ASN A 122 -18.16 -1.14 -8.93
N GLY A 123 -18.14 -2.35 -9.48
CA GLY A 123 -17.10 -3.35 -9.20
C GLY A 123 -15.70 -2.87 -9.59
N ILE A 124 -15.55 -2.29 -10.78
CA ILE A 124 -14.29 -1.68 -11.24
C ILE A 124 -13.87 -0.53 -10.33
N ARG A 125 -14.80 0.36 -9.98
CA ARG A 125 -14.55 1.48 -9.06
C ARG A 125 -14.10 1.01 -7.67
N PHE A 126 -14.71 -0.07 -7.16
CA PHE A 126 -14.30 -0.68 -5.90
C PHE A 126 -12.87 -1.24 -5.97
N LEU A 127 -12.50 -1.88 -7.08
CA LEU A 127 -11.13 -2.37 -7.28
C LEU A 127 -10.10 -1.23 -7.36
N ILE A 128 -10.46 -0.11 -7.97
CA ILE A 128 -9.59 1.07 -8.13
C ILE A 128 -9.41 1.84 -6.81
N GLY A 129 -10.51 2.10 -6.10
CA GLY A 129 -10.49 2.92 -4.89
C GLY A 129 -10.59 2.10 -3.61
N GLY A 130 -11.66 1.31 -3.47
CA GLY A 130 -11.99 0.57 -2.25
C GLY A 130 -10.88 -0.38 -1.80
N THR A 131 -10.41 -1.26 -2.68
CA THR A 131 -9.37 -2.25 -2.36
C THR A 131 -8.07 -1.61 -1.84
N PRO A 132 -7.44 -0.64 -2.54
CA PRO A 132 -6.23 -0.01 -2.04
C PRO A 132 -6.46 0.88 -0.81
N ILE A 133 -7.65 1.46 -0.62
CA ILE A 133 -7.98 2.16 0.63
C ILE A 133 -7.97 1.19 1.81
N LEU A 134 -8.60 0.01 1.67
CA LEU A 134 -8.59 -1.01 2.71
C LEU A 134 -7.15 -1.47 3.03
N ALA A 135 -6.33 -1.71 2.00
CA ALA A 135 -4.92 -2.03 2.19
C ALA A 135 -4.16 -0.90 2.91
N SER A 136 -4.41 0.37 2.56
CA SER A 136 -3.80 1.53 3.22
C SER A 136 -4.19 1.64 4.69
N LEU A 137 -5.46 1.37 5.03
CA LEU A 137 -5.93 1.36 6.41
C LEU A 137 -5.29 0.22 7.22
N ILE A 138 -5.13 -0.97 6.62
CA ILE A 138 -4.40 -2.08 7.25
C ILE A 138 -2.96 -1.67 7.56
N ILE A 139 -2.27 -1.00 6.62
CA ILE A 139 -0.92 -0.45 6.86
C ILE A 139 -0.93 0.51 8.04
N VAL A 140 -1.89 1.44 8.10
CA VAL A 140 -2.01 2.40 9.21
C VAL A 140 -2.16 1.68 10.55
N VAL A 141 -3.03 0.67 10.63
CA VAL A 141 -3.25 -0.10 11.87
C VAL A 141 -2.01 -0.89 12.26
N CYS A 142 -1.39 -1.60 11.32
CA CYS A 142 -0.15 -2.37 11.56
C CYS A 142 0.99 -1.46 12.04
N MET A 143 1.21 -0.35 11.35
CA MET A 143 2.24 0.63 11.74
C MET A 143 1.89 1.36 13.02
N TRP A 144 0.62 1.49 13.39
CA TRP A 144 0.26 2.03 14.69
C TRP A 144 0.58 1.06 15.83
N ARG A 145 0.58 -0.25 15.60
CA ARG A 145 1.05 -1.26 16.57
C ARG A 145 2.54 -1.55 16.48
N TYR A 146 3.24 -1.03 15.48
CA TYR A 146 4.67 -1.28 15.26
C TYR A 146 5.50 -0.73 16.44
N PRO A 147 6.21 -1.60 17.18
CA PRO A 147 6.88 -1.24 18.43
C PRO A 147 8.24 -0.58 18.21
N LEU A 148 8.86 -0.81 17.07
CA LEU A 148 10.14 -0.23 16.70
C LEU A 148 9.87 1.14 16.06
N GLY A 149 10.50 2.19 16.56
CA GLY A 149 10.22 3.53 16.07
C GLY A 149 10.75 4.58 17.01
N ARG A 150 12.04 4.90 16.86
CA ARG A 150 12.81 5.99 17.51
C ARG A 150 12.76 6.14 19.04
N ALA A 151 11.79 5.59 19.75
CA ALA A 151 11.66 5.71 21.19
C ALA A 151 12.54 4.71 21.97
N ASN A 152 13.04 3.65 21.31
CA ASN A 152 13.85 2.60 21.94
C ASN A 152 15.35 2.63 21.55
N GLN A 153 15.84 3.75 21.01
CA GLN A 153 17.27 3.91 20.65
C GLN A 153 18.03 4.87 21.61
N ARG A 154 17.61 4.97 22.87
CA ARG A 154 18.41 5.58 23.94
C ARG A 154 18.90 4.50 24.89
#